data_AF-A0A6P8UE29-F1
#
_entry.id   AF-A0A6P8UE29-F1
#
_cell.length_a   1.000
_cell.length_b   1.000
_cell.length_c   1.000
_cell.angle_alpha   90.00
_cell.angle_beta   90.00
_cell.angle_gamma   90.00
#
_symmetry.space_group_name_H-M   'P 1'
#
loop_
_entity.id
_entity.type
_entity.pdbx_description
1 polymer ?
#
loop_
_entity_poly.entity_id
_entity_poly.type
_entity_poly.pdbx_seq_one_letter_code
_entity_poly.pdbx_strand_id
1 'polypeptide(L)'
;MGAEEKESELMSGCGKQYLHTLSNHIYVVDPLQGSNEVEDSRKAAYKFGEYFKMRRNRLGKEDWVSIKWQPGKITHTFQKDATSCGAFVMQMAKMTVKEFPKIPKTFHIKSSQHLRRDMAEEILRGSVSKDDFCSFCGIEDLPTTAVDAVWIQCETCGRWFHTQCLGMPAARIPKKNTPWYCVLCILTN
;
A
#
# COMPACT_ATOMS: atom_id res chain seq x y z
N MET A 1 28.19 -21.68 3.10
CA MET A 1 27.15 -21.67 4.16
C MET A 1 27.05 -20.34 4.93
N GLY A 2 27.54 -19.19 4.43
CA GLY A 2 27.66 -17.97 5.26
C GLY A 2 27.11 -16.66 4.68
N ALA A 3 26.37 -16.70 3.57
CA ALA A 3 25.81 -15.51 2.93
C ALA A 3 24.27 -15.49 2.95
N GLU A 4 23.61 -16.64 2.79
CA GLU A 4 22.15 -16.75 2.77
C GLU A 4 21.50 -16.58 4.16
N GLU A 5 22.18 -16.97 5.25
CA GLU A 5 21.65 -16.81 6.61
C GLU A 5 21.58 -15.35 7.09
N LYS A 6 22.35 -14.43 6.49
CA LYS A 6 22.30 -13.00 6.86
C LYS A 6 21.21 -12.22 6.14
N GLU A 7 20.71 -12.70 5.00
CA GLU A 7 19.57 -12.08 4.32
C GLU A 7 18.23 -12.47 4.95
N SER A 8 18.11 -13.66 5.56
CA SER A 8 16.85 -14.07 6.22
C SER A 8 16.55 -13.29 7.50
N GLU A 9 17.57 -12.79 8.19
CA GLU A 9 17.42 -12.02 9.44
C GLU A 9 16.98 -10.56 9.20
N LEU A 10 17.16 -10.05 7.97
CA LEU A 10 16.79 -8.69 7.56
C LEU A 10 15.36 -8.59 6.99
N MET A 11 14.74 -9.72 6.68
CA MET A 11 13.39 -9.82 6.12
C MET A 11 12.36 -10.32 7.14
N SER A 12 12.75 -10.57 8.40
CA SER A 12 11.88 -11.08 9.46
C SER A 12 11.20 -9.99 10.31
N GLY A 13 11.54 -8.72 10.11
CA GLY A 13 10.96 -7.59 10.84
C GLY A 13 9.82 -6.90 10.09
N CYS A 14 8.73 -6.54 10.79
CA CYS A 14 7.68 -5.70 10.20
C CYS A 14 8.05 -4.20 10.18
N GLY A 15 9.19 -3.84 10.78
CA GLY A 15 9.72 -2.49 10.88
C GLY A 15 9.63 -1.68 9.58
N LYS A 16 9.04 -0.48 9.67
CA LYS A 16 9.05 0.51 8.58
C LYS A 16 9.97 1.67 8.88
N GLN A 17 10.59 2.17 7.82
CA GLN A 17 11.59 3.22 7.87
C GLN A 17 10.95 4.53 7.38
N TYR A 18 11.01 5.57 8.19
CA TYR A 18 10.52 6.90 7.87
C TYR A 18 11.69 7.87 7.79
N LEU A 19 11.83 8.54 6.65
CA LEU A 19 12.84 9.59 6.46
C LEU A 19 12.17 10.95 6.64
N HIS A 20 12.73 11.77 7.52
CA HIS A 20 12.25 13.13 7.75
C HIS A 20 13.37 14.13 7.45
N THR A 21 13.37 14.65 6.22
CA THR A 21 14.42 15.53 5.70
C THR A 21 14.52 16.85 6.46
N LEU A 22 13.39 17.40 6.93
CA LEU A 22 13.38 18.68 7.65
C LEU A 22 14.14 18.62 8.98
N SER A 23 14.13 17.47 9.66
CA SER A 23 14.91 17.26 10.89
C SER A 23 16.20 16.46 10.66
N ASN A 24 16.48 16.01 9.44
CA ASN A 24 17.57 15.07 9.12
C ASN A 24 17.52 13.76 9.93
N HIS A 25 16.33 13.27 10.31
CA HIS A 25 16.20 12.03 11.08
C HIS A 25 15.64 10.88 10.25
N ILE A 26 16.05 9.66 10.60
CA ILE A 26 15.47 8.41 10.14
C ILE A 26 14.93 7.65 11.36
N TYR A 27 13.70 7.15 11.23
CA TYR A 27 13.00 6.41 12.27
C TYR A 27 12.68 5.02 11.74
N VAL A 28 13.04 3.98 12.49
CA VAL A 28 12.47 2.64 12.33
C VAL A 28 11.39 2.47 13.37
N VAL A 29 10.22 2.00 12.93
CA VAL A 29 9.09 1.72 13.82
C VAL A 29 8.59 0.31 13.49
N ASP A 30 8.69 -0.59 14.45
CA ASP A 30 8.26 -1.99 14.37
C ASP A 30 7.11 -2.25 15.35
N PRO A 31 5.91 -2.59 14.88
CA PRO A 31 4.79 -2.89 15.77
C PRO A 31 5.01 -4.12 16.65
N LEU A 32 6.02 -4.97 16.39
CA LEU A 32 6.41 -6.09 17.24
C LEU A 32 7.24 -5.64 18.45
N GLN A 33 7.01 -6.27 19.59
CA GLN A 33 7.87 -6.06 20.77
C GLN A 33 9.24 -6.74 20.58
N GLY A 34 10.26 -6.17 21.21
CA GLY A 34 11.59 -6.77 21.29
C GLY A 34 12.62 -6.23 20.29
N SER A 35 12.23 -5.32 19.40
CA SER A 35 13.16 -4.62 18.51
C SER A 35 13.95 -3.53 19.25
N ASN A 36 15.17 -3.27 18.81
CA ASN A 36 15.96 -2.11 19.25
C ASN A 36 15.88 -1.02 18.18
N GLU A 37 14.74 -0.36 18.11
CA GLU A 37 14.42 0.61 17.06
C GLU A 37 15.41 1.77 16.97
N VAL A 38 16.12 2.12 18.05
CA VAL A 38 17.17 3.15 18.03
C VAL A 38 18.39 2.66 17.23
N GLU A 39 18.82 1.43 17.48
CA GLU A 39 19.91 0.80 16.75
C GLU A 39 19.51 0.53 15.29
N ASP A 40 18.27 0.09 15.07
CA ASP A 40 17.75 -0.12 13.72
C ASP A 40 17.65 1.19 12.93
N SER A 41 17.27 2.29 13.59
CA SER A 41 17.31 3.65 13.03
C SER A 41 18.73 4.10 12.70
N ARG A 42 19.72 3.73 13.53
CA ARG A 42 21.13 4.04 13.27
C ARG A 42 21.64 3.29 12.04
N LYS A 43 21.34 2.00 11.94
CA LYS A 43 21.67 1.18 10.76
C LYS A 43 20.98 1.70 9.52
N ALA A 44 19.71 2.10 9.62
CA ALA A 44 18.96 2.69 8.51
C ALA A 44 19.56 4.02 8.05
N ALA A 45 19.93 4.92 8.98
CA ALA A 45 20.63 6.17 8.68
C ALA A 45 21.91 5.95 7.88
N TYR A 46 22.74 4.98 8.27
CA TYR A 46 23.92 4.60 7.53
C TYR A 46 23.58 4.08 6.12
N LYS A 47 22.67 3.10 6.02
CA LYS A 47 22.29 2.48 4.74
C LYS A 47 21.69 3.49 3.75
N PHE A 48 20.83 4.39 4.21
CA PHE A 48 20.29 5.45 3.35
C PHE A 48 21.36 6.43 2.90
N GLY A 49 22.30 6.81 3.76
CA GLY A 49 23.45 7.63 3.37
C GLY A 49 24.25 6.99 2.23
N GLU A 50 24.56 5.69 2.34
CA GLU A 50 25.23 4.94 1.27
C GLU A 50 24.38 4.84 0.00
N TYR A 51 23.07 4.63 0.14
CA TYR A 51 22.13 4.60 -0.98
C TYR A 51 22.10 5.94 -1.74
N PHE A 52 22.09 7.09 -1.06
CA PHE A 52 22.10 8.40 -1.72
C PHE A 52 23.44 8.67 -2.42
N LYS A 53 24.58 8.31 -1.80
CA LYS A 53 25.89 8.37 -2.48
C LYS A 53 25.93 7.51 -3.74
N MET A 54 25.39 6.29 -3.67
CA MET A 54 25.28 5.40 -4.83
C MET A 54 24.39 6.01 -5.92
N ARG A 55 23.24 6.60 -5.57
CA ARG A 55 22.33 7.27 -6.51
C ARG A 55 23.02 8.43 -7.22
N ARG A 56 23.82 9.22 -6.50
CA ARG A 56 24.65 10.26 -7.11
C ARG A 56 25.62 9.67 -8.12
N ASN A 57 26.43 8.70 -7.69
CA ASN A 57 27.51 8.17 -8.52
C ASN A 57 26.99 7.44 -9.77
N ARG A 58 25.82 6.79 -9.70
CA ARG A 58 25.26 6.01 -10.82
C ARG A 58 24.28 6.78 -11.69
N LEU A 59 23.54 7.72 -11.12
CA LEU A 59 22.41 8.39 -11.79
C LEU A 59 22.54 9.92 -11.81
N GLY A 60 23.62 10.50 -11.28
CA GLY A 60 23.80 11.96 -11.19
C GLY A 60 22.79 12.66 -10.30
N LYS A 61 22.11 11.94 -9.40
CA LYS A 61 21.09 12.50 -8.50
C LYS A 61 21.73 12.97 -7.19
N GLU A 62 21.75 14.28 -6.98
CA GLU A 62 22.38 14.94 -5.81
C GLU A 62 21.46 15.06 -4.58
N ASP A 63 20.19 14.67 -4.71
CA ASP A 63 19.20 14.78 -3.63
C ASP A 63 19.67 14.05 -2.36
N TRP A 64 19.71 14.78 -1.24
CA TRP A 64 19.94 14.27 0.12
C TRP A 64 21.30 13.60 0.39
N VAL A 65 22.25 13.71 -0.54
CA VAL A 65 23.60 13.13 -0.40
C VAL A 65 24.40 13.77 0.74
N SER A 66 24.20 15.07 0.96
CA SER A 66 24.90 15.85 1.99
C SER A 66 24.23 15.80 3.37
N ILE A 67 23.06 15.16 3.49
CA ILE A 67 22.33 15.06 4.75
C ILE A 67 23.08 14.12 5.70
N LYS A 68 23.39 14.61 6.90
CA LYS A 68 23.89 13.80 8.01
C LYS A 68 22.72 13.20 8.78
N TRP A 69 22.20 12.09 8.27
CA TRP A 69 21.06 11.38 8.86
C TRP A 69 21.32 10.95 10.31
N GLN A 70 20.39 11.30 11.21
CA GLN A 70 20.41 10.96 12.63
C GLN A 70 19.36 9.88 12.93
N PRO A 71 19.66 8.93 13.84
CA PRO A 71 18.65 7.98 14.30
C PRO A 71 17.60 8.68 15.18
N GLY A 72 16.33 8.40 14.92
CA GLY A 72 15.22 8.84 15.75
C GLY A 72 14.52 7.69 16.47
N LYS A 73 13.60 8.04 17.37
CA LYS A 73 12.69 7.08 18.04
C LYS A 73 11.31 7.71 18.14
N ILE A 74 10.28 6.92 17.90
CA ILE A 74 8.88 7.29 18.13
C ILE A 74 8.32 6.30 19.16
N THR A 75 7.66 6.79 20.19
CA THR A 75 7.00 5.90 21.16
C THR A 75 5.74 5.34 20.53
N HIS A 76 5.45 4.03 20.64
CA HIS A 76 4.21 3.51 20.07
C HIS A 76 3.62 2.32 20.83
N THR A 77 2.34 2.09 20.59
CA THR A 77 1.66 0.85 20.97
C THR A 77 2.17 -0.32 20.13
N PHE A 78 2.33 -1.48 20.76
CA PHE A 78 2.69 -2.73 20.08
C PHE A 78 1.45 -3.55 19.75
N GLN A 79 1.52 -4.31 18.66
CA GLN A 79 0.51 -5.32 18.38
C GLN A 79 0.58 -6.45 19.41
N LYS A 80 -0.54 -7.16 19.61
CA LYS A 80 -0.64 -8.29 20.55
C LYS A 80 -0.87 -9.64 19.85
N ASP A 81 -0.94 -9.62 18.52
CA ASP A 81 -1.19 -10.79 17.68
C ASP A 81 -0.16 -10.86 16.53
N ALA A 82 -0.12 -11.99 15.83
CA ALA A 82 0.86 -12.25 14.77
C ALA A 82 0.46 -11.70 13.38
N THR A 83 -0.73 -11.09 13.26
CA THR A 83 -1.37 -10.79 11.97
C THR A 83 -1.68 -9.31 11.76
N SER A 84 -1.61 -8.49 12.79
CA SER A 84 -2.00 -7.07 12.76
C SER A 84 -0.87 -6.14 12.31
N CYS A 85 0.32 -6.67 12.02
CA CYS A 85 1.54 -5.89 11.87
C CYS A 85 1.43 -4.88 10.72
N GLY A 86 0.91 -5.34 9.57
CA GLY A 86 0.63 -4.47 8.43
C GLY A 86 -0.44 -3.42 8.70
N ALA A 87 -1.46 -3.74 9.51
CA ALA A 87 -2.51 -2.79 9.87
C ALA A 87 -1.98 -1.69 10.81
N PHE A 88 -1.11 -2.04 11.76
CA PHE A 88 -0.43 -1.08 12.63
C PHE A 88 0.50 -0.17 11.82
N VAL A 89 1.32 -0.76 10.95
CA VAL A 89 2.20 -0.02 10.04
C VAL A 89 1.42 1.00 9.22
N MET A 90 0.27 0.62 8.65
CA MET A 90 -0.53 1.54 7.85
C MET A 90 -1.07 2.71 8.68
N GLN A 91 -1.49 2.46 9.92
CA GLN A 91 -1.94 3.53 10.82
C GLN A 91 -0.80 4.45 11.25
N MET A 92 0.40 3.91 11.53
CA MET A 92 1.59 4.72 11.82
C MET A 92 1.91 5.63 10.64
N ALA A 93 1.92 5.09 9.42
CA ALA A 93 2.16 5.87 8.20
C ALA A 93 1.11 6.97 8.01
N LYS A 94 -0.17 6.65 8.22
CA LYS A 94 -1.27 7.61 8.17
C LYS A 94 -1.07 8.75 9.17
N MET A 95 -0.68 8.43 10.42
CA MET A 95 -0.42 9.44 11.45
C MET A 95 0.79 10.33 11.07
N THR A 96 1.86 9.74 10.54
CA THR A 96 3.01 10.51 10.03
C THR A 96 2.63 11.50 8.95
N VAL A 97 1.84 11.07 7.96
CA VAL A 97 1.40 11.96 6.87
C VAL A 97 0.47 13.06 7.38
N LYS A 98 -0.44 12.75 8.31
CA LYS A 98 -1.37 13.74 8.88
C LYS A 98 -0.69 14.81 9.74
N GLU A 99 0.44 14.50 10.36
CA GLU A 99 1.19 15.47 11.18
C GLU A 99 2.26 16.26 10.42
N PHE A 100 2.51 15.92 9.14
CA PHE A 100 3.44 16.67 8.30
C PHE A 100 3.10 18.18 8.32
N PRO A 101 4.09 19.09 8.48
CA PRO A 101 5.55 18.88 8.38
C PRO A 101 6.25 18.44 9.66
N LYS A 102 5.50 18.07 10.71
CA LYS A 102 6.07 17.56 11.96
C LYS A 102 6.19 16.04 11.90
N ILE A 103 7.08 15.51 12.72
CA ILE A 103 7.14 14.07 13.00
C ILE A 103 6.33 13.78 14.28
N PRO A 104 5.45 12.77 14.27
CA PRO A 104 4.77 12.32 15.48
C PRO A 104 5.76 11.89 16.55
N LYS A 105 5.50 12.27 17.81
CA LYS A 105 6.28 11.79 18.97
C LYS A 105 5.78 10.45 19.50
N THR A 106 4.48 10.18 19.31
CA THR A 106 3.82 8.97 19.80
C THR A 106 2.78 8.45 18.82
N PHE A 107 2.76 7.14 18.56
CA PHE A 107 1.64 6.45 17.90
C PHE A 107 0.80 5.67 18.91
N HIS A 108 -0.48 6.01 19.02
CA HIS A 108 -1.42 5.26 19.84
C HIS A 108 -2.46 4.57 18.95
N ILE A 109 -2.27 3.28 18.72
CA ILE A 109 -3.13 2.47 17.86
C ILE A 109 -3.85 1.46 18.74
N LYS A 110 -5.19 1.53 18.75
CA LYS A 110 -6.02 0.53 19.41
C LYS A 110 -6.16 -0.67 18.47
N SER A 111 -5.72 -1.84 18.92
CA SER A 111 -6.02 -3.09 18.21
C SER A 111 -7.54 -3.31 18.25
N SER A 112 -8.13 -3.46 17.07
CA SER A 112 -9.54 -3.77 16.90
C SER A 112 -9.70 -4.72 15.72
N GLN A 113 -10.68 -5.63 15.79
CA GLN A 113 -11.02 -6.51 14.67
C GLN A 113 -11.52 -5.72 13.45
N HIS A 114 -12.00 -4.49 13.68
CA HIS A 114 -12.50 -3.59 12.64
C HIS A 114 -11.41 -2.75 11.99
N LEU A 115 -10.17 -2.72 12.50
CA LEU A 115 -9.13 -1.83 12.01
C LEU A 115 -8.91 -1.93 10.49
N ARG A 116 -8.90 -3.16 9.96
CA ARG A 116 -8.79 -3.42 8.51
C ARG A 116 -10.02 -2.97 7.74
N ARG A 117 -11.21 -3.18 8.29
CA ARG A 117 -12.48 -2.74 7.70
C ARG A 117 -12.54 -1.21 7.63
N ASP A 118 -12.23 -0.54 8.73
CA ASP A 118 -12.26 0.93 8.83
C ASP A 118 -11.27 1.56 7.84
N MET A 119 -10.06 0.99 7.73
CA MET A 119 -9.08 1.41 6.72
C MET A 119 -9.60 1.20 5.29
N ALA A 120 -10.20 0.05 4.99
CA ALA A 120 -10.78 -0.21 3.68
C ALA A 120 -11.91 0.77 3.36
N GLU A 121 -12.76 1.09 4.33
CA GLU A 121 -13.86 2.04 4.16
C GLU A 121 -13.34 3.46 3.89
N GLU A 122 -12.30 3.91 4.61
CA GLU A 122 -11.67 5.21 4.38
C GLU A 122 -11.00 5.30 3.00
N ILE A 123 -10.30 4.23 2.59
CA ILE A 123 -9.72 4.15 1.24
C ILE A 123 -10.81 4.26 0.18
N LEU A 124 -11.91 3.50 0.32
CA LEU A 124 -13.01 3.52 -0.63
C LEU A 124 -13.69 4.89 -0.69
N ARG A 125 -13.92 5.53 0.47
CA ARG A 125 -14.51 6.88 0.53
C ARG A 125 -13.61 7.95 -0.09
N GLY A 126 -12.29 7.78 -0.01
CA GLY A 126 -11.31 8.68 -0.64
C GLY A 126 -10.96 8.31 -2.08
N SER A 127 -11.45 7.18 -2.59
CA SER A 127 -11.18 6.74 -3.96
C SER A 127 -12.09 7.44 -4.95
N VAL A 128 -11.59 7.69 -6.16
CA VAL A 128 -12.43 8.11 -7.28
C VAL A 128 -13.19 6.90 -7.84
N SER A 129 -14.44 7.12 -8.23
CA SER A 129 -15.17 6.10 -8.97
C SER A 129 -14.45 5.81 -10.28
N LYS A 130 -14.47 4.53 -10.69
CA LYS A 130 -13.91 4.07 -11.95
C LYS A 130 -15.01 3.48 -12.83
N ASP A 131 -16.18 4.12 -12.82
CA ASP A 131 -17.32 3.65 -13.61
C ASP A 131 -17.03 3.71 -15.12
N ASP A 132 -16.10 4.58 -15.53
CA ASP A 132 -15.59 4.68 -16.90
C ASP A 132 -14.55 3.59 -17.25
N PHE A 133 -14.17 2.71 -16.31
CA PHE A 133 -13.19 1.66 -16.54
C PHE A 133 -13.78 0.28 -16.32
N CYS A 134 -13.41 -0.67 -17.19
CA CYS A 134 -13.78 -2.06 -17.01
C CYS A 134 -13.22 -2.60 -15.69
N SER A 135 -14.10 -3.12 -14.83
CA SER A 135 -13.77 -3.66 -13.51
C SER A 135 -12.95 -4.96 -13.57
N PHE A 136 -12.69 -5.51 -14.77
CA PHE A 136 -11.81 -6.66 -14.97
C PHE A 136 -10.41 -6.26 -15.44
N CYS A 137 -10.30 -5.47 -16.52
CA CYS A 137 -9.00 -5.11 -17.11
C CYS A 137 -8.46 -3.73 -16.69
N GLY A 138 -9.30 -2.87 -16.11
CA GLY A 138 -8.93 -1.52 -15.68
C GLY A 138 -8.71 -0.52 -16.81
N ILE A 139 -9.18 -0.83 -18.02
CA ILE A 139 -9.09 0.03 -19.21
C ILE A 139 -10.49 0.54 -19.55
N GLU A 140 -10.57 1.77 -20.04
CA GLU A 140 -11.79 2.38 -20.59
C GLU A 140 -12.15 1.66 -21.90
N ASP A 141 -11.51 1.97 -23.02
CA ASP A 141 -11.79 1.28 -24.29
C ASP A 141 -10.75 0.23 -24.67
N LEU A 142 -11.21 -0.90 -25.22
CA LEU A 142 -10.30 -1.88 -25.83
C LEU A 142 -9.68 -1.30 -27.11
N PRO A 143 -8.43 -1.66 -27.47
CA PRO A 143 -7.80 -1.19 -28.69
C PRO A 143 -8.67 -1.42 -29.93
N THR A 144 -8.68 -0.44 -30.82
CA THR A 144 -9.59 -0.19 -31.96
C THR A 144 -9.75 -1.31 -32.99
N THR A 145 -9.05 -2.43 -32.83
CA THR A 145 -9.22 -3.64 -33.66
C THR A 145 -10.33 -4.56 -33.17
N ALA A 146 -10.84 -4.35 -31.95
CA ALA A 146 -12.03 -5.00 -31.45
C ALA A 146 -13.24 -4.14 -31.82
N VAL A 147 -14.05 -4.61 -32.76
CA VAL A 147 -15.40 -4.10 -33.05
C VAL A 147 -16.10 -3.83 -31.73
N ASP A 148 -16.48 -2.56 -31.50
CA ASP A 148 -17.22 -2.01 -30.36
C ASP A 148 -17.17 -2.86 -29.10
N ALA A 149 -16.27 -2.54 -28.17
CA ALA A 149 -16.22 -3.20 -26.87
C ALA A 149 -17.60 -3.07 -26.19
N VAL A 150 -18.39 -4.15 -26.22
CA VAL A 150 -19.74 -4.12 -25.66
C VAL A 150 -19.58 -4.08 -24.15
N TRP A 151 -20.14 -3.06 -23.54
CA TRP A 151 -20.14 -2.87 -22.11
C TRP A 151 -21.39 -3.47 -21.47
N ILE A 152 -21.22 -4.05 -20.29
CA ILE A 152 -22.32 -4.58 -19.48
C ILE A 152 -22.14 -4.15 -18.02
N GLN A 153 -23.25 -3.73 -17.39
CA GLN A 153 -23.27 -3.31 -16.00
C GLN A 153 -23.91 -4.39 -15.12
N CYS A 154 -23.32 -4.64 -13.95
CA CYS A 154 -23.96 -5.47 -12.93
C CYS A 154 -25.05 -4.69 -12.20
N GLU A 155 -26.27 -5.23 -12.16
CA GLU A 155 -27.42 -4.62 -11.47
C GLU A 155 -27.24 -4.55 -9.94
N THR A 156 -26.42 -5.43 -9.35
CA THR A 156 -26.21 -5.46 -7.88
C THR A 156 -25.15 -4.47 -7.42
N CYS A 157 -23.99 -4.42 -8.08
CA CYS A 157 -22.86 -3.60 -7.62
C CYS A 157 -22.56 -2.38 -8.50
N GLY A 158 -23.29 -2.18 -9.59
CA GLY A 158 -23.11 -1.05 -10.50
C GLY A 158 -21.83 -1.09 -11.34
N ARG A 159 -20.96 -2.10 -11.16
CA ARG A 159 -19.69 -2.22 -11.87
C ARG A 159 -19.88 -2.54 -13.34
N TRP A 160 -19.06 -1.90 -14.17
CA TRP A 160 -19.04 -2.06 -15.61
C TRP A 160 -17.92 -2.97 -16.09
N PHE A 161 -18.17 -3.74 -17.15
CA PHE A 161 -17.24 -4.71 -17.71
C PHE A 161 -17.34 -4.73 -19.24
N HIS A 162 -16.22 -4.97 -19.92
CA HIS A 162 -16.26 -5.42 -21.32
C HIS A 162 -16.73 -6.87 -21.36
N THR A 163 -17.69 -7.20 -22.24
CA THR A 163 -18.15 -8.57 -22.42
C THR A 163 -17.02 -9.50 -22.88
N GLN A 164 -16.04 -8.97 -23.62
CA GLN A 164 -14.83 -9.68 -24.04
C GLN A 164 -13.94 -10.06 -22.85
N CYS A 165 -13.76 -9.17 -21.86
CA CYS A 165 -12.99 -9.46 -20.64
C CYS A 165 -13.64 -10.58 -19.80
N LEU A 166 -14.95 -10.77 -19.95
CA LEU A 166 -15.69 -11.86 -19.31
C LEU A 166 -15.68 -13.16 -20.14
N GLY A 167 -15.05 -13.17 -21.32
CA GLY A 167 -15.12 -14.29 -22.26
C GLY A 167 -16.55 -14.58 -22.73
N MET A 168 -17.42 -13.57 -22.73
CA MET A 168 -18.83 -13.71 -23.05
C MET A 168 -19.03 -13.63 -24.58
N PRO A 169 -19.44 -14.72 -25.25
CA PRO A 169 -19.75 -14.67 -26.67
C PRO A 169 -21.03 -13.84 -26.91
N ALA A 170 -21.17 -13.25 -28.09
CA ALA A 170 -22.29 -12.37 -28.45
C ALA A 170 -23.67 -13.01 -28.17
N ALA A 171 -23.82 -14.33 -28.39
CA ALA A 171 -25.05 -15.07 -28.13
C ALA A 171 -25.45 -15.17 -26.65
N ARG A 172 -24.50 -14.93 -25.73
CA ARG A 172 -24.74 -14.93 -24.27
C ARG A 172 -24.87 -13.52 -23.68
N ILE A 173 -24.66 -12.48 -24.49
CA ILE A 173 -24.89 -11.11 -24.04
C ILE A 173 -26.41 -10.95 -23.81
N PRO A 174 -26.84 -10.59 -22.59
CA PRO A 174 -28.25 -10.40 -22.29
C PRO A 174 -28.90 -9.38 -23.23
N LYS A 175 -30.16 -9.62 -23.60
CA LYS A 175 -30.93 -8.66 -24.39
C LYS A 175 -31.12 -7.37 -23.60
N LYS A 176 -31.34 -6.26 -24.30
CA LYS A 176 -31.67 -4.96 -23.69
C LYS A 176 -32.75 -5.12 -22.61
N ASN A 177 -32.54 -4.49 -21.44
CA ASN A 177 -33.41 -4.56 -20.25
C ASN A 177 -33.49 -5.93 -19.55
N THR A 178 -32.61 -6.88 -19.88
CA THR A 178 -32.47 -8.11 -19.09
C THR A 178 -31.41 -7.88 -18.01
N PRO A 179 -31.71 -8.11 -16.71
CA PRO A 179 -30.74 -7.90 -15.65
C PRO A 179 -29.55 -8.85 -15.82
N TRP A 180 -28.37 -8.35 -15.49
CA TRP A 180 -27.14 -9.13 -15.45
C TRP A 180 -26.42 -8.96 -14.12
N TYR A 181 -25.82 -10.05 -13.65
CA TYR A 181 -25.09 -10.11 -12.39
C TYR A 181 -23.67 -10.60 -12.65
N CYS A 182 -22.68 -9.87 -12.14
CA CYS A 182 -21.28 -10.27 -12.30
C CYS A 182 -20.93 -11.47 -11.42
N VAL A 183 -19.86 -12.19 -11.80
CA VAL A 183 -19.36 -13.36 -11.06
C VAL A 183 -19.08 -13.05 -9.59
N LEU A 184 -18.65 -11.82 -9.28
CA LEU A 184 -18.38 -11.40 -7.91
C LEU A 184 -19.66 -11.32 -7.08
N CYS A 185 -20.77 -10.86 -7.66
CA CYS A 185 -22.05 -10.76 -6.96
C CYS A 185 -22.79 -12.11 -6.90
N ILE A 186 -22.60 -12.97 -7.90
CA ILE A 186 -23.20 -14.32 -7.92
C ILE A 186 -22.56 -15.21 -6.85
N LEU A 187 -21.24 -15.13 -6.66
CA LEU A 187 -20.52 -15.97 -5.68
C LEU A 187 -20.64 -15.48 -4.23
N THR A 188 -21.16 -14.28 -4.00
CA THR A 188 -21.31 -13.69 -2.66
C THR A 188 -22.75 -13.73 -2.13
N ASN A 189 -23.68 -14.34 -2.88
CA ASN A 189 -25.01 -14.73 -2.41
C ASN A 189 -24.99 -16.19 -1.96
#